data_AF-A0A1A9MWP9-F1
#
_entry.id   AF-A0A1A9MWP9-F1
#
_cell.length_a   1.000
_cell.length_b   1.000
_cell.length_c   1.000
_cell.angle_alpha   90.00
_cell.angle_beta   90.00
_cell.angle_gamma   90.00
#
_symmetry.space_group_name_H-M   'P 1'
#
loop_
_entity.id
_entity.type
_entity.pdbx_description
1 polymer ?
#
loop_
_entity_poly.entity_id
_entity_poly.type
_entity_poly.pdbx_seq_one_letter_code
_entity_poly.pdbx_strand_id
1 'polypeptide(L)'
;MSTRTWMRTLFAAISAVLVGVIIAACGSSSSSINLTGQQQIRHVFVITLENENYTTTFGANSKAPYLSQTLASQGALVQQYYGTGHVSLDNYISMISGQAPTPETDNDCPIYQDLKLTGTTPDGQATGSGCVYPASIKTLPDQLKAAGYTWKGYEGDMGNDPTREAATCGHPTLNTTDLTQSAEAPSAAVPLGDQYATRHNPFMYFHSIIDSPDCGQNVVNLNKLTTNLQSISTTANFNLITPNLCDDGHDSPCVNGQPGGLTSANTFLQKWVPIIT
;
A
#
# COMPACT_ATOMS: atom_id res chain seq x y z
N MET A 1 2.17 -53.37 -77.84
CA MET A 1 2.75 -54.55 -77.15
C MET A 1 3.44 -54.03 -75.89
N SER A 2 2.87 -54.29 -74.72
CA SER A 2 3.45 -55.19 -73.70
C SER A 2 4.68 -54.54 -73.04
N THR A 3 4.69 -54.05 -71.80
CA THR A 3 4.31 -54.70 -70.53
C THR A 3 4.18 -53.61 -69.45
N ARG A 4 2.98 -53.44 -68.89
CA ARG A 4 2.63 -53.83 -67.50
C ARG A 4 3.33 -53.02 -66.39
N THR A 5 2.78 -51.89 -65.93
CA THR A 5 1.83 -51.77 -64.78
C THR A 5 2.20 -52.52 -63.49
N TRP A 6 3.46 -52.50 -63.05
CA TRP A 6 3.86 -53.08 -61.74
C TRP A 6 4.79 -52.21 -60.87
N MET A 7 4.89 -50.89 -61.11
CA MET A 7 5.77 -50.00 -60.32
C MET A 7 5.09 -48.72 -59.80
N ARG A 8 3.75 -48.69 -59.68
CA ARG A 8 3.04 -47.53 -59.12
C ARG A 8 2.15 -47.83 -57.91
N THR A 9 2.25 -49.03 -57.35
CA THR A 9 1.44 -49.49 -56.20
C THR A 9 2.30 -50.06 -55.07
N LEU A 10 3.51 -49.52 -54.87
CA LEU A 10 4.34 -49.84 -53.69
C LEU A 10 5.00 -48.61 -53.03
N PHE A 11 4.56 -47.40 -53.38
CA PHE A 11 4.97 -46.16 -52.71
C PHE A 11 3.79 -45.25 -52.32
N ALA A 12 2.57 -45.80 -52.24
CA ALA A 12 1.37 -45.08 -51.81
C ALA A 12 0.76 -45.64 -50.50
N ALA A 13 1.47 -46.54 -49.81
CA ALA A 13 1.02 -47.13 -48.54
C ALA A 13 1.97 -46.86 -47.35
N ILE A 14 3.04 -46.07 -47.54
CA ILE A 14 3.95 -45.63 -46.46
C ILE A 14 3.93 -44.10 -46.27
N SER A 15 3.08 -43.37 -47.00
CA SER A 15 2.92 -41.91 -46.83
C SER A 15 1.61 -41.50 -46.14
N ALA A 16 0.72 -42.44 -45.83
CA ALA A 16 -0.54 -42.15 -45.11
C ALA A 16 -0.50 -42.49 -43.61
N VAL A 17 0.60 -43.06 -43.09
CA VAL A 17 0.78 -43.31 -41.64
C VAL A 17 1.70 -42.27 -40.98
N LEU A 18 2.44 -41.47 -41.77
CA LEU A 18 3.34 -40.43 -41.25
C LEU A 18 2.73 -39.02 -41.18
N VAL A 19 1.49 -38.82 -41.64
CA VAL A 19 0.77 -37.54 -41.52
C VAL A 19 -0.29 -37.56 -40.39
N GLY A 20 -0.61 -38.74 -39.85
CA GLY A 20 -1.55 -38.89 -38.73
C GLY A 20 -0.94 -38.70 -37.34
N VAL A 21 0.38 -38.54 -37.22
CA VAL A 21 1.08 -38.45 -35.91
C VAL A 21 1.51 -37.01 -35.58
N ILE A 22 1.31 -36.03 -36.47
CA ILE A 22 1.79 -34.65 -36.26
C ILE A 22 0.69 -33.69 -35.73
N ILE A 23 -0.59 -34.09 -35.66
CA ILE A 23 -1.70 -33.22 -35.20
C ILE A 23 -2.19 -33.56 -33.77
N ALA A 24 -1.38 -34.20 -32.95
CA ALA A 24 -1.72 -34.46 -31.53
C ALA A 24 -0.64 -34.00 -30.53
N ALA A 25 0.33 -33.18 -30.95
CA ALA A 25 1.38 -32.65 -30.07
C ALA A 25 1.19 -31.18 -29.66
N CYS A 26 0.14 -30.52 -30.16
CA CYS A 26 -0.34 -29.23 -29.64
C CYS A 26 -1.55 -29.43 -28.71
N GLY A 27 -1.62 -30.56 -28.01
CA GLY A 27 -2.29 -30.56 -26.73
C GLY A 27 -1.36 -29.81 -25.80
N SER A 28 -1.70 -28.58 -25.44
CA SER A 28 -1.11 -27.87 -24.31
C SER A 28 -1.26 -28.80 -23.11
N SER A 29 -0.26 -29.65 -22.91
CA SER A 29 -0.03 -30.30 -21.64
C SER A 29 0.36 -29.13 -20.77
N SER A 30 -0.67 -28.55 -20.15
CA SER A 30 -0.54 -27.72 -18.95
C SER A 30 0.13 -28.63 -17.94
N SER A 31 1.45 -28.76 -18.11
CA SER A 31 2.34 -29.25 -17.10
C SER A 31 2.20 -28.17 -16.06
N SER A 32 1.25 -28.39 -15.13
CA SER A 32 1.20 -27.65 -13.89
C SER A 32 2.59 -27.79 -13.33
N ILE A 33 3.40 -26.74 -13.50
CA ILE A 33 4.61 -26.59 -12.72
C ILE A 33 4.07 -26.52 -11.31
N ASN A 34 4.03 -27.66 -10.63
CA ASN A 34 3.91 -27.70 -9.20
C ASN A 34 5.20 -27.06 -8.71
N LEU A 35 5.18 -25.74 -8.60
CA LEU A 35 6.17 -24.97 -7.86
C LEU A 35 6.01 -25.37 -6.40
N THR A 36 6.47 -26.58 -6.06
CA THR A 36 6.74 -27.00 -4.69
C THR A 36 7.92 -26.17 -4.21
N GLY A 37 7.67 -24.91 -3.84
CA GLY A 37 8.72 -24.04 -3.33
C GLY A 37 8.56 -22.54 -3.55
N GLN A 38 7.54 -22.05 -4.27
CA GLN A 38 7.20 -20.63 -4.13
C GLN A 38 6.45 -20.53 -2.80
N GLN A 39 7.13 -20.14 -1.71
CA GLN A 39 6.43 -19.71 -0.51
C GLN A 39 5.37 -18.72 -0.96
N GLN A 40 4.10 -19.09 -0.84
CA GLN A 40 3.02 -18.19 -1.21
C GLN A 40 3.12 -17.03 -0.22
N ILE A 41 3.51 -15.85 -0.72
CA ILE A 41 3.50 -14.63 0.08
C ILE A 41 2.06 -14.45 0.56
N ARG A 42 1.83 -14.61 1.87
CA ARG A 42 0.51 -14.51 2.48
C ARG A 42 0.24 -13.16 3.10
N HIS A 43 1.31 -12.49 3.55
CA HIS A 43 1.25 -11.24 4.28
C HIS A 43 2.27 -10.28 3.69
N VAL A 44 1.82 -9.08 3.37
CA VAL A 44 2.65 -7.95 2.93
C VAL A 44 2.50 -6.86 3.98
N PHE A 45 3.63 -6.31 4.41
CA PHE A 45 3.70 -5.18 5.31
C PHE A 45 4.38 -4.03 4.59
N VAL A 46 3.73 -2.87 4.59
CA VAL A 46 4.26 -1.62 4.06
C VAL A 46 4.38 -0.67 5.24
N ILE A 47 5.59 -0.23 5.56
CA ILE A 47 5.83 0.84 6.53
C ILE A 47 6.20 2.07 5.72
N THR A 48 5.39 3.13 5.81
CA THR A 48 5.65 4.38 5.08
C THR A 48 6.31 5.38 6.01
N LEU A 49 7.48 5.87 5.62
CA LEU A 49 8.19 6.96 6.28
C LEU A 49 8.11 8.22 5.43
N GLU A 50 8.40 9.38 6.02
CA GLU A 50 8.18 10.69 5.41
C GLU A 50 9.46 11.50 5.15
N ASN A 51 9.38 12.35 4.12
CA ASN A 51 10.13 13.59 3.86
C ASN A 51 11.63 13.64 4.18
N GLU A 52 12.38 12.61 3.79
CA GLU A 52 13.84 12.69 3.77
C GLU A 52 14.44 12.25 2.44
N ASN A 53 15.43 13.02 1.98
CA ASN A 53 16.06 12.73 0.70
C ASN A 53 17.03 11.54 0.81
N TYR A 54 17.26 10.87 -0.32
CA TYR A 54 18.10 9.66 -0.38
C TYR A 54 19.50 9.87 0.22
N THR A 55 20.15 11.02 -0.05
CA THR A 55 21.52 11.30 0.41
C THR A 55 21.58 11.46 1.93
N THR A 56 20.57 12.07 2.55
CA THR A 56 20.46 12.15 4.01
C THR A 56 20.18 10.77 4.60
N THR A 57 19.20 10.05 4.04
CA THR A 57 18.72 8.77 4.59
C THR A 57 19.73 7.64 4.44
N PHE A 58 20.40 7.53 3.29
CA PHE A 58 21.33 6.43 2.98
C PHE A 58 22.80 6.86 2.91
N GLY A 59 23.10 8.11 3.25
CA GLY A 59 24.48 8.60 3.35
C GLY A 59 25.23 8.08 4.57
N ALA A 60 26.55 8.25 4.57
CA ALA A 60 27.45 7.75 5.63
C ALA A 60 27.13 8.27 7.05
N ASN A 61 26.47 9.44 7.14
CA ASN A 61 26.12 10.09 8.40
C ASN A 61 24.63 9.93 8.78
N SER A 62 23.92 9.01 8.12
CA SER A 62 22.49 8.77 8.37
C SER A 62 22.21 8.58 9.86
N LYS A 63 21.15 9.24 10.35
CA LYS A 63 20.62 9.02 11.70
C LYS A 63 19.70 7.80 11.78
N ALA A 64 19.45 7.14 10.65
CA ALA A 64 18.74 5.89 10.54
C ALA A 64 19.62 4.72 10.05
N PRO A 65 20.67 4.32 10.80
CA PRO A 65 21.53 3.20 10.41
C PRO A 65 20.76 1.87 10.28
N TYR A 66 19.66 1.68 11.02
CA TYR A 66 18.85 0.48 10.88
C TYR A 66 18.20 0.38 9.50
N LEU A 67 17.61 1.48 9.00
CA LEU A 67 17.08 1.52 7.63
C LEU A 67 18.20 1.43 6.59
N SER A 68 19.18 2.32 6.72
CA SER A 68 20.18 2.57 5.67
C SER A 68 21.23 1.49 5.50
N GLN A 69 21.49 0.72 6.56
CA GLN A 69 22.52 -0.32 6.56
C GLN A 69 21.88 -1.68 6.82
N THR A 70 21.19 -1.84 7.96
CA THR A 70 20.67 -3.15 8.36
C THR A 70 19.60 -3.66 7.40
N LEU A 71 18.49 -2.95 7.22
CA LEU A 71 17.40 -3.38 6.34
C LEU A 71 17.82 -3.41 4.87
N ALA A 72 18.59 -2.42 4.42
CA ALA A 72 19.14 -2.40 3.07
C ALA A 72 20.00 -3.66 2.76
N SER A 73 20.75 -4.17 3.74
CA SER A 73 21.55 -5.39 3.58
C SER A 73 20.72 -6.69 3.60
N GLN A 74 19.48 -6.64 4.10
CA GLN A 74 18.58 -7.79 4.20
C GLN A 74 17.63 -7.93 3.01
N GLY A 75 17.54 -6.91 2.16
CA GLY A 75 16.58 -6.86 1.06
C GLY A 75 17.12 -6.16 -0.18
N ALA A 76 16.21 -5.54 -0.93
CA ALA A 76 16.55 -4.77 -2.11
C ALA A 76 16.25 -3.27 -1.87
N LEU A 77 17.22 -2.43 -2.20
CA LEU A 77 17.05 -0.98 -2.22
C LEU A 77 16.73 -0.51 -3.64
N VAL A 78 15.52 0.01 -3.85
CA VAL A 78 15.07 0.49 -5.16
C VAL A 78 15.34 1.99 -5.28
N GLN A 79 16.44 2.35 -5.95
CA GLN A 79 16.94 3.73 -6.02
C GLN A 79 16.27 4.62 -7.07
N GLN A 80 15.35 4.07 -7.86
CA GLN A 80 14.62 4.77 -8.93
C GLN A 80 13.10 4.71 -8.65
N TYR A 81 12.75 4.84 -7.38
CA TYR A 81 11.37 4.93 -6.90
C TYR A 81 11.10 6.39 -6.52
N TYR A 82 10.08 6.99 -7.12
CA TYR A 82 9.81 8.43 -7.02
C TYR A 82 8.39 8.66 -6.51
N GLY A 83 8.21 9.77 -5.81
CA GLY A 83 6.88 10.28 -5.49
C GLY A 83 6.09 10.65 -6.76
N THR A 84 4.78 10.59 -6.67
CA THR A 84 3.82 10.98 -7.71
C THR A 84 3.40 12.45 -7.58
N GLY A 85 3.70 13.10 -6.47
CA GLY A 85 3.64 14.55 -6.32
C GLY A 85 4.46 15.06 -5.14
N HIS A 86 4.22 16.29 -4.71
CA HIS A 86 5.17 17.01 -3.84
C HIS A 86 4.91 16.85 -2.35
N VAL A 87 3.65 16.90 -1.94
CA VAL A 87 3.23 16.82 -0.54
C VAL A 87 3.00 15.38 -0.10
N SER A 88 2.53 15.14 1.12
CA SER A 88 2.38 13.77 1.61
C SER A 88 1.15 13.10 1.01
N LEU A 89 -0.03 13.73 1.10
CA LEU A 89 -1.33 13.09 0.84
C LEU A 89 -1.45 12.44 -0.54
N ASP A 90 -1.05 13.16 -1.58
CA ASP A 90 -1.18 12.68 -2.96
C ASP A 90 -0.33 11.42 -3.23
N ASN A 91 0.84 11.32 -2.60
CA ASN A 91 1.69 10.12 -2.64
C ASN A 91 1.01 8.94 -1.92
N TYR A 92 0.42 9.15 -0.74
CA TYR A 92 -0.34 8.10 -0.04
C TYR A 92 -1.55 7.62 -0.85
N ILE A 93 -2.30 8.55 -1.43
CA ILE A 93 -3.45 8.24 -2.29
C ILE A 93 -3.00 7.41 -3.49
N SER A 94 -1.93 7.83 -4.16
CA SER A 94 -1.36 7.14 -5.31
C SER A 94 -0.97 5.71 -4.96
N MET A 95 -0.37 5.49 -3.79
CA MET A 95 0.10 4.18 -3.32
C MET A 95 -1.02 3.13 -3.24
N ILE A 96 -2.24 3.52 -2.83
CA ILE A 96 -3.35 2.56 -2.68
C ILE A 96 -4.37 2.59 -3.81
N SER A 97 -4.33 3.57 -4.71
CA SER A 97 -5.38 3.73 -5.72
C SER A 97 -4.87 3.94 -7.14
N GLY A 98 -3.60 4.30 -7.30
CA GLY A 98 -3.03 4.73 -8.58
C GLY A 98 -3.62 6.05 -9.10
N GLN A 99 -4.39 6.80 -8.30
CA GLN A 99 -4.92 8.10 -8.67
C GLN A 99 -3.83 9.17 -8.58
N ALA A 100 -3.75 10.01 -9.61
CA ALA A 100 -2.91 11.19 -9.65
C ALA A 100 -3.46 12.31 -8.75
N PRO A 101 -2.64 13.32 -8.39
CA PRO A 101 -3.06 14.40 -7.52
C PRO A 101 -4.23 15.22 -8.11
N THR A 102 -5.20 15.56 -7.28
CA THR A 102 -6.13 16.69 -7.49
C THR A 102 -5.48 17.97 -6.94
N PRO A 103 -6.01 19.16 -7.27
CA PRO A 103 -5.51 20.42 -6.70
C PRO A 103 -5.51 20.44 -5.16
N GLU A 104 -6.48 19.75 -4.53
CA GLU A 104 -6.59 19.69 -3.07
C GLU A 104 -5.66 18.65 -2.45
N THR A 105 -5.48 17.49 -3.09
CA THR A 105 -4.59 16.45 -2.56
C THR A 105 -3.11 16.83 -2.70
N ASP A 106 -2.75 17.61 -3.73
CA ASP A 106 -1.40 18.22 -3.89
C ASP A 106 -1.13 19.36 -2.87
N ASN A 107 -2.07 19.61 -1.96
CA ASN A 107 -1.92 20.55 -0.86
C ASN A 107 -2.39 19.94 0.47
N ASP A 108 -2.30 18.61 0.63
CA ASP A 108 -2.67 17.84 1.83
C ASP A 108 -4.12 17.98 2.30
N CYS A 109 -5.00 18.52 1.46
CA CYS A 109 -6.43 18.73 1.72
C CYS A 109 -6.77 19.31 3.11
N PRO A 110 -6.38 20.57 3.41
CA PRO A 110 -6.63 21.20 4.72
C PRO A 110 -8.12 21.37 5.06
N ILE A 111 -8.99 21.36 4.04
CA ILE A 111 -10.44 21.26 4.20
C ILE A 111 -10.85 19.90 3.65
N TYR A 112 -11.24 18.99 4.54
CA TYR A 112 -11.57 17.62 4.20
C TYR A 112 -12.91 17.56 3.46
N GLN A 113 -12.87 17.54 2.12
CA GLN A 113 -14.05 17.76 1.28
C GLN A 113 -14.20 16.73 0.17
N ASP A 114 -15.45 16.48 -0.22
CA ASP A 114 -15.80 15.57 -1.31
C ASP A 114 -15.16 16.01 -2.63
N LEU A 115 -14.63 15.03 -3.35
CA LEU A 115 -14.22 15.19 -4.73
C LEU A 115 -15.47 15.39 -5.61
N LYS A 116 -15.62 16.60 -6.12
CA LYS A 116 -16.57 16.93 -7.19
C LYS A 116 -16.03 16.36 -8.50
N LEU A 117 -16.39 15.11 -8.77
CA LEU A 117 -16.02 14.40 -9.98
C LEU A 117 -16.62 15.07 -11.22
N THR A 118 -15.77 15.44 -12.17
CA THR A 118 -16.15 15.99 -13.48
C THR A 118 -16.03 14.95 -14.59
N GLY A 119 -15.31 13.87 -14.35
CA GLY A 119 -15.12 12.79 -15.31
C GLY A 119 -14.10 11.76 -14.84
N THR A 120 -13.83 10.81 -15.73
CA THR A 120 -12.78 9.81 -15.55
C THR A 120 -12.05 9.65 -16.87
N THR A 121 -10.72 9.67 -16.84
CA THR A 121 -9.89 9.45 -18.02
C THR A 121 -9.94 7.98 -18.48
N PRO A 122 -9.51 7.66 -19.71
CA PRO A 122 -9.52 6.27 -20.20
C PRO A 122 -8.70 5.27 -19.36
N ASP A 123 -7.67 5.76 -18.68
CA ASP A 123 -6.80 5.00 -17.76
C ASP A 123 -7.33 4.98 -16.32
N GLY A 124 -8.53 5.52 -16.07
CA GLY A 124 -9.21 5.42 -14.77
C GLY A 124 -8.89 6.53 -13.77
N GLN A 125 -8.29 7.63 -14.20
CA GLN A 125 -8.01 8.79 -13.34
C GLN A 125 -9.27 9.62 -13.14
N ALA A 126 -9.65 9.84 -11.89
CA ALA A 126 -10.73 10.74 -11.51
C ALA A 126 -10.31 12.18 -11.79
N THR A 127 -11.10 12.91 -12.57
CA THR A 127 -10.90 14.34 -12.80
C THR A 127 -11.90 15.12 -11.97
N GLY A 128 -11.46 16.19 -11.31
CA GLY A 128 -12.32 16.99 -10.44
C GLY A 128 -11.54 17.86 -9.47
N SER A 129 -12.24 18.36 -8.46
CA SER A 129 -11.68 19.12 -7.33
C SER A 129 -12.31 18.65 -6.02
N GLY A 130 -11.48 18.51 -4.99
CA GLY A 130 -11.73 17.89 -3.70
C GLY A 130 -10.78 16.73 -3.45
N CYS A 131 -10.91 16.06 -2.32
CA CYS A 131 -9.95 15.03 -1.91
C CYS A 131 -10.59 13.72 -1.45
N VAL A 132 -11.88 13.70 -1.10
CA VAL A 132 -12.58 12.45 -0.73
C VAL A 132 -13.28 11.88 -1.96
N TYR A 133 -12.72 10.83 -2.52
CA TYR A 133 -13.14 10.23 -3.78
C TYR A 133 -14.48 9.47 -3.61
N PRO A 134 -15.40 9.55 -4.60
CA PRO A 134 -16.67 8.84 -4.53
C PRO A 134 -16.46 7.32 -4.56
N ALA A 135 -17.42 6.55 -4.02
CA ALA A 135 -17.30 5.10 -3.86
C ALA A 135 -17.14 4.30 -5.17
N SER A 136 -17.36 4.95 -6.33
CA SER A 136 -17.08 4.40 -7.66
C SER A 136 -15.58 4.31 -7.97
N ILE A 137 -14.74 5.12 -7.33
CA ILE A 137 -13.29 5.04 -7.44
C ILE A 137 -12.80 3.97 -6.46
N LYS A 138 -12.13 2.95 -6.99
CA LYS A 138 -11.72 1.76 -6.23
C LYS A 138 -10.24 1.80 -5.89
N THR A 139 -9.91 1.17 -4.78
CA THR A 139 -8.57 1.11 -4.20
C THR A 139 -8.03 -0.33 -4.18
N LEU A 140 -6.77 -0.51 -3.80
CA LEU A 140 -6.17 -1.80 -3.52
C LEU A 140 -6.96 -2.59 -2.44
N PRO A 141 -7.37 -2.00 -1.30
CA PRO A 141 -8.33 -2.60 -0.38
C PRO A 141 -9.59 -3.18 -1.01
N ASP A 142 -10.23 -2.45 -1.92
CA ASP A 142 -11.42 -2.94 -2.64
C ASP A 142 -11.08 -4.19 -3.47
N GLN A 143 -9.95 -4.18 -4.17
CA GLN A 143 -9.48 -5.29 -4.99
C GLN A 143 -9.10 -6.51 -4.16
N LEU A 144 -8.42 -6.31 -3.03
CA LEU A 144 -8.08 -7.36 -2.07
C LEU A 144 -9.34 -8.03 -1.52
N LYS A 145 -10.33 -7.24 -1.09
CA LYS A 145 -11.61 -7.75 -0.59
C LYS A 145 -12.35 -8.55 -1.67
N ALA A 146 -12.41 -8.03 -2.90
CA ALA A 146 -13.03 -8.73 -4.03
C ALA A 146 -12.36 -10.08 -4.35
N ALA A 147 -11.05 -10.18 -4.10
CA ALA A 147 -10.27 -11.41 -4.25
C ALA A 147 -10.29 -12.32 -3.01
N GLY A 148 -10.99 -11.95 -1.94
CA GLY A 148 -11.08 -12.74 -0.69
C GLY A 148 -9.88 -12.58 0.25
N TYR A 149 -9.08 -11.52 0.07
CA TYR A 149 -7.96 -11.17 0.95
C TYR A 149 -8.35 -10.10 1.97
N THR A 150 -7.69 -10.14 3.12
CA THR A 150 -7.89 -9.19 4.22
C THR A 150 -6.85 -8.07 4.16
N TRP A 151 -7.21 -6.90 4.69
CA TRP A 151 -6.32 -5.75 4.75
C TRP A 151 -6.50 -4.99 6.06
N LYS A 152 -5.45 -4.30 6.53
CA LYS A 152 -5.50 -3.40 7.70
C LYS A 152 -4.60 -2.18 7.51
N GLY A 153 -5.01 -1.06 8.13
CA GLY A 153 -4.23 0.15 8.33
C GLY A 153 -3.93 0.33 9.82
N TYR A 154 -2.69 0.67 10.15
CA TYR A 154 -2.19 0.85 11.50
C TYR A 154 -1.52 2.21 11.61
N GLU A 155 -2.22 3.17 12.21
CA GLU A 155 -1.76 4.56 12.24
C GLU A 155 -1.30 4.95 13.64
N GLY A 156 -0.12 5.56 13.73
CA GLY A 156 0.42 6.07 14.99
C GLY A 156 -0.49 7.14 15.59
N ASP A 157 -0.64 7.10 16.92
CA ASP A 157 -1.40 8.04 17.75
C ASP A 157 -2.91 8.19 17.46
N MET A 158 -3.46 7.59 16.40
CA MET A 158 -4.89 7.75 16.05
C MET A 158 -5.83 7.55 17.25
N GLY A 159 -6.64 8.57 17.52
CA GLY A 159 -7.66 8.59 18.56
C GLY A 159 -7.14 8.89 19.95
N ASN A 160 -5.93 9.45 20.09
CA ASN A 160 -5.47 9.96 21.37
C ASN A 160 -6.29 11.20 21.79
N ASP A 161 -6.69 12.04 20.83
CA ASP A 161 -7.67 13.11 21.01
C ASP A 161 -9.00 12.82 20.28
N PRO A 162 -10.04 12.36 21.00
CA PRO A 162 -11.35 12.09 20.41
C PRO A 162 -12.08 13.36 19.91
N THR A 163 -11.56 14.56 20.19
CA THR A 163 -12.08 15.82 19.65
C THR A 163 -11.51 16.17 18.27
N ARG A 164 -10.37 15.60 17.90
CA ARG A 164 -9.76 15.73 16.56
C ARG A 164 -10.22 14.60 15.63
N GLU A 165 -10.23 13.36 16.10
CA GLU A 165 -10.66 12.21 15.29
C GLU A 165 -11.14 11.00 16.11
N ALA A 166 -11.79 10.04 15.46
CA ALA A 166 -12.17 8.77 16.09
C ALA A 166 -10.98 7.80 16.24
N ALA A 167 -11.04 6.92 17.25
CA ALA A 167 -9.99 5.92 17.52
C ALA A 167 -9.88 4.77 16.51
N THR A 168 -10.82 4.69 15.57
CA THR A 168 -10.82 3.83 14.40
C THR A 168 -11.48 4.60 13.29
N CYS A 169 -11.03 4.44 12.04
CA CYS A 169 -11.53 5.27 10.94
C CYS A 169 -11.43 6.77 11.28
N GLY A 170 -10.30 7.19 11.87
CA GLY A 170 -10.10 8.56 12.32
C GLY A 170 -9.93 9.52 11.14
N HIS A 171 -10.93 10.34 10.88
CA HIS A 171 -10.88 11.41 9.88
C HIS A 171 -11.75 12.60 10.29
N PRO A 172 -11.53 13.80 9.74
CA PRO A 172 -12.39 14.95 9.98
C PRO A 172 -13.81 14.72 9.47
N THR A 173 -14.75 15.52 9.97
CA THR A 173 -16.09 15.57 9.36
C THR A 173 -16.00 16.17 7.95
N LEU A 174 -16.78 15.65 7.00
CA LEU A 174 -16.81 16.20 5.64
C LEU A 174 -17.13 17.71 5.63
N ASN A 175 -16.43 18.42 4.76
CA ASN A 175 -16.46 19.87 4.57
C ASN A 175 -16.01 20.67 5.80
N THR A 176 -15.15 20.11 6.64
CA THR A 176 -14.56 20.80 7.79
C THR A 176 -13.05 20.89 7.68
N THR A 177 -12.46 21.81 8.45
CA THR A 177 -11.00 21.91 8.57
C THR A 177 -10.44 20.62 9.17
N ASP A 178 -9.39 20.09 8.56
CA ASP A 178 -8.63 18.99 9.11
C ASP A 178 -7.73 19.50 10.25
N LEU A 179 -8.11 19.20 11.49
CA LEU A 179 -7.35 19.56 12.69
C LEU A 179 -6.14 18.64 12.91
N THR A 180 -6.03 17.56 12.15
CA THR A 180 -4.90 16.63 12.19
C THR A 180 -3.71 17.12 11.36
N GLN A 181 -3.85 18.26 10.69
CA GLN A 181 -2.75 18.85 9.92
C GLN A 181 -1.55 19.28 10.76
N SER A 182 -1.77 19.50 12.05
CA SER A 182 -0.74 19.86 13.02
C SER A 182 -0.72 18.86 14.16
N ALA A 183 0.49 18.50 14.59
CA ALA A 183 0.72 17.70 15.78
C ALA A 183 0.24 18.43 17.05
N GLU A 184 -0.42 17.72 17.95
CA GLU A 184 -0.84 18.19 19.26
C GLU A 184 0.15 17.76 20.34
N ALA A 185 0.69 18.74 21.07
CA ALA A 185 1.56 18.49 22.20
C ALA A 185 0.79 17.90 23.41
N PRO A 186 1.43 17.11 24.28
CA PRO A 186 0.83 16.66 25.53
C PRO A 186 0.24 17.80 26.36
N SER A 187 -0.99 17.61 26.84
CA SER A 187 -1.74 18.58 27.65
C SER A 187 -2.52 17.89 28.77
N ALA A 188 -3.18 18.66 29.64
CA ALA A 188 -4.05 18.07 30.66
C ALA A 188 -5.28 17.35 30.07
N ALA A 189 -5.76 17.80 28.91
CA ALA A 189 -6.88 17.20 28.20
C ALA A 189 -6.46 15.99 27.37
N VAL A 190 -5.25 16.04 26.79
CA VAL A 190 -4.68 15.00 25.93
C VAL A 190 -3.28 14.63 26.47
N PRO A 191 -3.17 13.78 27.51
CA PRO A 191 -1.90 13.57 28.23
C PRO A 191 -0.78 12.94 27.40
N LEU A 192 -1.12 12.22 26.33
CA LEU A 192 -0.14 11.63 25.41
C LEU A 192 0.24 12.57 24.27
N GLY A 193 -0.47 13.69 24.11
CA GLY A 193 -0.53 14.41 22.84
C GLY A 193 -1.16 13.56 21.73
N ASP A 194 -1.22 14.12 20.54
CA ASP A 194 -1.75 13.42 19.38
C ASP A 194 -1.03 13.90 18.11
N GLN A 195 -0.26 13.00 17.51
CA GLN A 195 0.52 13.27 16.32
C GLN A 195 0.03 12.43 15.12
N TYR A 196 -1.22 11.94 15.18
CA TYR A 196 -1.89 11.38 14.02
C TYR A 196 -2.17 12.49 12.99
N ALA A 197 -1.98 12.14 11.72
CA ALA A 197 -2.23 13.00 10.58
C ALA A 197 -3.07 12.24 9.55
N THR A 198 -4.30 12.71 9.31
CA THR A 198 -5.22 12.10 8.33
C THR A 198 -4.58 12.08 6.94
N ARG A 199 -3.82 13.12 6.57
CA ARG A 199 -3.09 13.18 5.30
C ARG A 199 -2.10 12.03 5.05
N HIS A 200 -1.67 11.30 6.08
CA HIS A 200 -0.81 10.12 5.93
C HIS A 200 -1.61 8.80 5.93
N ASN A 201 -2.94 8.87 6.05
CA ASN A 201 -3.85 7.74 6.04
C ASN A 201 -4.74 7.78 4.78
N PRO A 202 -4.31 7.14 3.67
CA PRO A 202 -5.03 7.27 2.40
C PRO A 202 -6.40 6.60 2.42
N PHE A 203 -6.67 5.69 3.36
CA PHE A 203 -7.97 5.02 3.46
C PHE A 203 -9.10 5.99 3.76
N MET A 204 -8.81 7.14 4.39
CA MET A 204 -9.83 8.12 4.74
C MET A 204 -10.38 8.84 3.50
N TYR A 205 -9.62 8.91 2.42
CA TYR A 205 -9.98 9.73 1.25
C TYR A 205 -10.85 9.00 0.23
N PHE A 206 -11.54 7.91 0.60
CA PHE A 206 -12.38 7.14 -0.32
C PHE A 206 -13.69 6.72 0.34
N HIS A 207 -14.82 7.14 -0.22
CA HIS A 207 -16.16 6.69 0.20
C HIS A 207 -16.37 5.18 0.05
N SER A 208 -15.59 4.49 -0.80
CA SER A 208 -15.62 3.02 -0.84
C SER A 208 -15.17 2.38 0.48
N ILE A 209 -14.43 3.13 1.29
CA ILE A 209 -13.91 2.72 2.59
C ILE A 209 -14.65 3.43 3.72
N ILE A 210 -14.66 4.76 3.78
CA ILE A 210 -15.16 5.49 4.97
C ILE A 210 -16.67 5.30 5.23
N ASP A 211 -17.45 5.02 4.19
CA ASP A 211 -18.89 4.71 4.35
C ASP A 211 -19.15 3.20 4.57
N SER A 212 -18.10 2.39 4.54
CA SER A 212 -18.15 0.94 4.74
C SER A 212 -17.83 0.57 6.19
N PRO A 213 -18.45 -0.49 6.75
CA PRO A 213 -18.05 -1.04 8.05
C PRO A 213 -16.57 -1.46 8.10
N ASP A 214 -15.93 -1.67 6.95
CA ASP A 214 -14.51 -2.02 6.86
C ASP A 214 -13.63 -0.95 7.50
N CYS A 215 -13.97 0.34 7.39
CA CYS A 215 -13.12 1.42 7.88
C CYS A 215 -12.86 1.29 9.38
N GLY A 216 -13.93 1.22 10.19
CA GLY A 216 -13.83 1.06 11.64
C GLY A 216 -13.24 -0.30 12.08
N GLN A 217 -13.29 -1.32 11.23
CA GLN A 217 -12.74 -2.65 11.53
C GLN A 217 -11.25 -2.78 11.16
N ASN A 218 -10.83 -2.11 10.09
CA ASN A 218 -9.54 -2.35 9.46
C ASN A 218 -8.54 -1.22 9.68
N VAL A 219 -9.00 0.00 9.90
CA VAL A 219 -8.14 1.18 10.08
C VAL A 219 -8.15 1.58 11.56
N VAL A 220 -7.05 1.29 12.25
CA VAL A 220 -6.97 1.33 13.71
C VAL A 220 -5.66 1.97 14.18
N ASN A 221 -5.61 2.33 15.46
CA ASN A 221 -4.35 2.74 16.09
C ASN A 221 -3.27 1.63 16.00
N LEU A 222 -2.03 2.03 15.74
CA LEU A 222 -0.86 1.16 15.63
C LEU A 222 -0.65 0.23 16.83
N ASN A 223 -1.11 0.61 18.04
CA ASN A 223 -1.03 -0.24 19.22
C ASN A 223 -1.78 -1.59 19.09
N LYS A 224 -2.67 -1.74 18.10
CA LYS A 224 -3.37 -2.99 17.80
C LYS A 224 -2.52 -3.99 17.02
N LEU A 225 -1.44 -3.55 16.37
CA LEU A 225 -0.61 -4.40 15.52
C LEU A 225 -0.06 -5.62 16.27
N THR A 226 0.49 -5.43 17.48
CA THR A 226 1.03 -6.53 18.29
C THR A 226 0.00 -7.60 18.61
N THR A 227 -1.26 -7.21 18.85
CA THR A 227 -2.35 -8.15 19.10
C THR A 227 -2.73 -8.90 17.83
N ASN A 228 -2.75 -8.23 16.69
CA ASN A 228 -3.10 -8.84 15.41
C ASN A 228 -2.00 -9.77 14.86
N LEU A 229 -0.74 -9.55 15.24
CA LEU A 229 0.38 -10.42 14.89
C LEU A 229 0.46 -11.72 15.72
N GLN A 230 -0.39 -11.91 16.74
CA GLN A 230 -0.35 -13.10 17.60
C GLN A 230 -0.60 -14.43 16.85
N SER A 231 -1.27 -14.38 15.70
CA SER A 231 -1.52 -15.56 14.87
C SER A 231 -1.63 -15.21 13.39
N ILE A 232 -1.39 -16.20 12.53
CA ILE A 232 -1.59 -16.09 11.07
C ILE A 232 -3.05 -15.70 10.76
N SER A 233 -4.03 -16.26 11.49
CA SER A 233 -5.45 -15.97 11.28
C SER A 233 -5.87 -14.54 11.65
N THR A 234 -5.11 -13.86 12.50
CA THR A 234 -5.38 -12.47 12.91
C THR A 234 -4.53 -11.45 12.16
N THR A 235 -3.52 -11.91 11.42
CA THR A 235 -2.64 -11.06 10.60
C THR A 235 -3.28 -10.86 9.23
N ALA A 236 -3.51 -9.61 8.83
CA ALA A 236 -4.13 -9.34 7.54
C ALA A 236 -3.18 -9.70 6.38
N ASN A 237 -3.71 -9.93 5.18
CA ASN A 237 -2.89 -10.22 4.01
C ASN A 237 -2.11 -8.98 3.53
N PHE A 238 -2.69 -7.79 3.68
CA PHE A 238 -2.03 -6.51 3.43
C PHE A 238 -2.11 -5.64 4.68
N ASN A 239 -0.98 -5.09 5.12
CA ASN A 239 -0.88 -4.25 6.30
C ASN A 239 -0.13 -2.98 5.94
N LEU A 240 -0.81 -1.84 5.96
CA LEU A 240 -0.17 -0.53 5.86
C LEU A 240 0.07 -0.01 7.28
N ILE A 241 1.29 0.41 7.56
CA ILE A 241 1.73 0.95 8.84
C ILE A 241 2.26 2.35 8.60
N THR A 242 1.63 3.32 9.25
CA THR A 242 2.00 4.73 9.17
C THR A 242 2.40 5.17 10.57
N PRO A 243 3.67 5.54 10.82
CA PRO A 243 4.07 6.14 12.07
C PRO A 243 3.33 7.48 12.30
N ASN A 244 3.32 7.96 13.55
CA ASN A 244 2.88 9.33 13.81
C ASN A 244 3.93 10.34 13.29
N LEU A 245 3.59 11.64 13.27
CA LEU A 245 4.46 12.70 12.75
C LEU A 245 5.85 12.79 13.42
N CYS A 246 6.00 12.24 14.63
CA CYS A 246 7.30 12.22 15.30
C CYS A 246 8.18 11.05 14.84
N ASP A 247 7.58 9.93 14.50
CA ASP A 247 8.25 8.66 14.22
C ASP A 247 8.41 8.38 12.72
N ASP A 248 7.75 9.16 11.85
CA ASP A 248 7.78 8.96 10.39
C ASP A 248 9.07 9.46 9.72
N GLY A 249 9.85 10.31 10.41
CA GLY A 249 11.07 10.90 9.86
C GLY A 249 10.95 12.36 9.48
N HIS A 250 9.76 12.97 9.58
CA HIS A 250 9.48 14.34 9.18
C HIS A 250 9.75 15.35 10.30
N ASP A 251 8.98 15.31 11.39
CA ASP A 251 9.02 16.37 12.39
C ASP A 251 10.27 16.24 13.26
N SER A 252 10.99 17.33 13.44
CA SER A 252 12.20 17.37 14.27
C SER A 252 12.49 18.80 14.75
N PRO A 253 12.46 19.08 16.06
CA PRO A 253 12.05 18.18 17.15
C PRO A 253 10.53 17.96 17.17
N CYS A 254 10.08 16.88 17.81
CA CYS A 254 8.65 16.60 17.96
C CYS A 254 8.00 17.51 19.02
N VAL A 255 6.69 17.71 18.90
CA VAL A 255 5.90 18.53 19.83
C VAL A 255 5.82 17.95 21.25
N ASN A 256 6.09 16.66 21.40
CA ASN A 256 6.18 15.96 22.68
C ASN A 256 7.59 15.98 23.30
N GLY A 257 8.55 16.69 22.69
CA GLY A 257 9.93 16.82 23.14
C GLY A 257 10.88 15.69 22.73
N GLN A 258 10.40 14.68 21.98
CA GLN A 258 11.27 13.66 21.39
C GLN A 258 12.12 14.21 20.24
N PRO A 259 13.24 13.54 19.87
CA PRO A 259 14.17 14.03 18.87
C PRO A 259 13.53 14.25 17.49
N GLY A 260 12.66 13.33 17.06
CA GLY A 260 12.06 13.38 15.73
C GLY A 260 13.02 12.97 14.61
N GLY A 261 12.60 13.24 13.38
CA GLY A 261 13.37 13.02 12.18
C GLY A 261 13.84 11.56 12.02
N LEU A 262 14.93 11.38 11.26
CA LEU A 262 15.54 10.06 11.08
C LEU A 262 15.96 9.35 12.38
N THR A 263 16.17 10.07 13.48
CA THR A 263 16.51 9.46 14.78
C THR A 263 15.32 8.69 15.36
N SER A 264 14.15 9.32 15.37
CA SER A 264 12.91 8.66 15.79
C SER A 264 12.51 7.56 14.81
N ALA A 265 12.58 7.80 13.49
CA ALA A 265 12.29 6.80 12.48
C ALA A 265 13.18 5.55 12.60
N ASN A 266 14.47 5.72 12.92
CA ASN A 266 15.37 4.60 13.22
C ASN A 266 14.85 3.75 14.38
N THR A 267 14.46 4.40 15.47
CA THR A 267 13.99 3.75 16.70
C THR A 267 12.65 3.04 16.45
N PHE A 268 11.76 3.68 15.69
CA PHE A 268 10.50 3.10 15.24
C PHE A 268 10.74 1.79 14.48
N LEU A 269 11.59 1.81 13.45
CA LEU A 269 11.88 0.62 12.65
C LEU A 269 12.60 -0.48 13.45
N GLN A 270 13.53 -0.12 14.34
CA GLN A 270 14.20 -1.07 15.23
C GLN A 270 13.23 -1.81 16.15
N LYS A 271 12.13 -1.16 16.53
CA LYS A 271 11.07 -1.77 17.34
C LYS A 271 10.15 -2.64 16.48
N TRP A 272 9.61 -2.09 15.40
CA TRP A 272 8.47 -2.71 14.71
C TRP A 272 8.87 -3.78 13.71
N VAL A 273 10.00 -3.65 13.00
CA VAL A 273 10.42 -4.67 12.03
C VAL A 273 10.63 -6.03 12.70
N PRO A 274 11.38 -6.16 13.82
CA PRO A 274 11.56 -7.46 14.49
C PRO A 274 10.28 -8.04 15.11
N ILE A 275 9.24 -7.23 15.32
CA ILE A 275 7.93 -7.72 15.77
C ILE A 275 7.16 -8.33 14.59
N ILE A 276 7.39 -7.84 13.37
CA ILE A 276 6.74 -8.29 12.13
C ILE A 276 7.41 -9.53 11.54
N THR A 277 8.75 -9.60 11.57
CA THR A 277 9.57 -10.62 10.90
C THR A 277 10.13 -11.67 11.84
#